data_AF-A0A1C9U4P4-F1
#
_entry.id   AF-A0A1C9U4P4-F1
#
_cell.length_a   1.000
_cell.length_b   1.000
_cell.length_c   1.000
_cell.angle_alpha   90.00
_cell.angle_beta   90.00
_cell.angle_gamma   90.00
#
_symmetry.space_group_name_H-M   'P 1'
#
loop_
_entity.id
_entity.type
_entity.pdbx_description
1 polymer ?
#
loop_
_entity_poly.entity_id
_entity_poly.type
_entity_poly.pdbx_seq_one_letter_code
_entity_poly.pdbx_strand_id
1 'polypeptide(L)'
;MKLTVRLHLLLLIAALVAVSACSVFAQGDGASRGELLRVDLERTDEMIDRAAEATRTCDNPAASLALDRARQLLAQAKERFDANQYDMSRRLMILSRDQVKLAMAACRLLEEQEGNVQRRLERAQDLLDKAGEQVAGLGQGPVVTLYESARSNLTRAWEFYYNREYRPALKLAEQVENAARKILGLSGSPAQDENMQRRFDNAEQAVEQARQAVVGCTDQNAIKLLEQAEKALLLARELDEQGRYGGATMAANNARELANRATRHCQGGDRLTVRLDALQARADQLWEQSLGFEDAKRKFVQNLLEQVFSQLTLAREQLAAGEVGRTEAALQAAGLLLRQAEAAAK
;
A
#
# COMPACT_ATOMS: atom_id res chain seq x y z
N MET A 1 24.99 -88.89 -18.03
CA MET A 1 25.93 -87.81 -18.41
C MET A 1 25.63 -87.07 -19.73
N LYS A 2 24.89 -87.62 -20.72
CA LYS A 2 24.63 -86.91 -22.00
C LYS A 2 23.52 -85.84 -21.96
N LEU A 3 22.67 -85.81 -20.93
CA LEU A 3 21.54 -84.87 -20.85
C LEU A 3 21.93 -83.49 -20.27
N THR A 4 22.85 -83.45 -19.30
CA THR A 4 23.27 -82.22 -18.62
C THR A 4 24.09 -81.30 -19.52
N VAL A 5 24.92 -81.86 -20.41
CA VAL A 5 25.72 -81.09 -21.37
C VAL A 5 24.83 -80.39 -22.43
N ARG A 6 23.74 -81.03 -22.86
CA ARG A 6 22.79 -80.43 -23.83
C ARG A 6 21.97 -79.29 -23.21
N LEU A 7 21.61 -79.40 -21.94
CA LEU A 7 20.87 -78.35 -21.23
C LEU A 7 21.74 -77.10 -21.02
N HIS A 8 23.01 -77.26 -20.64
CA HIS A 8 23.92 -76.12 -20.48
C HIS A 8 24.26 -75.44 -21.81
N LEU A 9 24.39 -76.19 -22.90
CA LEU A 9 24.61 -75.61 -24.23
C LEU A 9 23.40 -74.77 -24.69
N LEU A 10 22.18 -75.26 -24.47
CA LEU A 10 20.96 -74.52 -24.82
C LEU A 10 20.77 -73.25 -23.97
N LEU A 11 21.09 -73.30 -22.68
CA LEU A 11 21.06 -72.12 -21.80
C LEU A 11 22.11 -71.07 -22.20
N LEU A 12 23.29 -71.49 -22.64
CA LEU A 12 24.37 -70.58 -23.07
C LEU A 12 24.02 -69.90 -24.41
N ILE A 13 23.40 -70.63 -25.34
CA ILE A 13 22.89 -70.05 -26.60
C ILE A 13 21.74 -69.07 -26.32
N ALA A 14 20.80 -69.42 -25.42
CA ALA A 14 19.70 -68.53 -25.04
C ALA A 14 20.20 -67.24 -24.37
N ALA A 15 21.22 -67.34 -23.51
CA ALA A 15 21.85 -66.17 -22.89
C ALA A 15 22.58 -65.29 -23.92
N LEU A 16 23.28 -65.89 -24.90
CA LEU A 16 23.97 -65.14 -25.95
C LEU A 16 23.00 -64.41 -26.89
N VAL A 17 21.85 -65.02 -27.20
CA VAL A 17 20.78 -64.41 -28.00
C VAL A 17 20.11 -63.28 -27.21
N ALA A 18 19.90 -63.44 -25.90
CA ALA A 18 19.32 -62.38 -25.06
C ALA A 18 20.24 -61.16 -24.92
N VAL A 19 21.57 -61.33 -24.84
CA VAL A 19 22.52 -60.21 -24.78
C VAL A 19 22.64 -59.49 -26.12
N SER A 20 22.45 -60.19 -27.24
CA SER A 20 22.52 -59.61 -28.60
C SER A 20 21.25 -58.85 -29.00
N ALA A 21 20.09 -59.17 -28.40
CA ALA A 21 18.82 -58.50 -28.71
C ALA A 21 18.67 -57.12 -28.04
N CYS A 22 19.40 -56.84 -26.95
CA CYS A 22 19.29 -55.56 -26.23
C CYS A 22 20.06 -54.40 -26.90
N SER A 23 20.91 -54.64 -27.90
CA SER A 23 21.75 -53.61 -28.52
C SER A 23 21.05 -52.86 -29.67
N VAL A 24 19.92 -53.37 -30.16
CA VAL A 24 19.26 -52.87 -31.40
C VAL A 24 18.27 -51.72 -31.12
N PHE A 25 17.81 -51.52 -29.87
CA PHE A 25 16.86 -50.46 -29.53
C PHE A 25 17.51 -49.10 -29.16
N ALA A 26 18.84 -48.98 -29.20
CA ALA A 26 19.54 -47.72 -28.90
C ALA A 26 19.84 -46.84 -30.15
N GLN A 27 19.53 -47.32 -31.36
CA GLN A 27 19.93 -46.64 -32.61
C GLN A 27 18.77 -45.93 -33.36
N GLY A 28 17.54 -45.95 -32.83
CA GLY A 28 16.34 -45.46 -33.53
C GLY A 28 15.92 -44.00 -33.29
N ASP A 29 16.48 -43.29 -32.31
CA ASP A 29 15.93 -41.99 -31.86
C ASP A 29 16.78 -40.76 -32.28
N GLY A 30 17.96 -40.97 -32.87
CA GLY A 30 18.88 -39.87 -33.24
C GLY A 30 18.34 -38.96 -34.36
N ALA A 31 17.75 -39.56 -35.41
CA ALA A 31 17.21 -38.83 -36.54
C ALA A 31 16.00 -37.95 -36.15
N SER A 32 15.15 -38.46 -35.26
CA SER A 32 13.99 -37.72 -34.74
C SER A 32 14.42 -36.50 -33.90
N ARG A 33 15.45 -36.66 -33.06
CA ARG A 33 15.98 -35.57 -32.23
C ARG A 33 16.63 -34.45 -33.06
N GLY A 34 17.38 -34.81 -34.10
CA GLY A 34 17.99 -33.85 -35.01
C GLY A 34 16.94 -33.01 -35.73
N GLU A 35 15.90 -33.65 -36.26
CA GLU A 35 14.82 -32.97 -36.97
C GLU A 35 14.03 -32.02 -36.07
N LEU A 36 13.69 -32.46 -34.85
CA LEU A 36 13.00 -31.59 -33.88
C LEU A 36 13.85 -30.36 -33.51
N LEU A 37 15.16 -30.55 -33.31
CA LEU A 37 16.06 -29.44 -32.97
C LEU A 37 16.25 -28.48 -34.15
N ARG A 38 16.24 -28.96 -35.40
CA ARG A 38 16.26 -28.12 -36.60
C ARG A 38 15.06 -27.17 -36.64
N VAL A 39 13.84 -27.70 -36.44
CA VAL A 39 12.61 -26.90 -36.36
C VAL A 39 12.70 -25.87 -35.22
N ASP A 40 13.27 -26.25 -34.09
CA ASP A 40 13.44 -25.36 -32.94
C ASP A 40 14.46 -24.23 -33.20
N LEU A 41 15.52 -24.49 -33.98
CA LEU A 41 16.49 -23.49 -34.44
C LEU A 41 15.84 -22.49 -35.42
N GLU A 42 15.07 -22.98 -36.40
CA GLU A 42 14.30 -22.16 -37.36
C GLU A 42 13.34 -21.22 -36.62
N ARG A 43 12.55 -21.75 -35.67
CA ARG A 43 11.66 -20.93 -34.82
C ARG A 43 12.42 -19.87 -34.00
N THR A 44 13.64 -20.16 -33.59
CA THR A 44 14.47 -19.19 -32.84
C THR A 44 14.96 -18.08 -33.75
N ASP A 45 15.26 -18.38 -35.02
CA ASP A 45 15.58 -17.40 -36.06
C ASP A 45 14.41 -16.44 -36.28
N GLU A 46 13.19 -16.97 -36.45
CA GLU A 46 11.96 -16.17 -36.59
C GLU A 46 11.68 -15.28 -35.36
N MET A 47 12.05 -15.75 -34.16
CA MET A 47 11.98 -14.92 -32.94
C MET A 47 12.99 -13.77 -32.97
N ILE A 48 14.21 -14.01 -33.46
CA ILE A 48 15.24 -12.99 -33.62
C ILE A 48 14.80 -11.93 -34.63
N ASP A 49 14.16 -12.32 -35.74
CA ASP A 49 13.69 -11.37 -36.75
C ASP A 49 12.59 -10.45 -36.21
N ARG A 50 11.62 -11.01 -35.47
CA ARG A 50 10.59 -10.20 -34.78
C ARG A 50 11.20 -9.27 -33.74
N ALA A 51 12.18 -9.76 -32.97
CA ALA A 51 12.87 -8.91 -32.02
C ALA A 51 13.68 -7.82 -32.71
N ALA A 52 14.27 -8.08 -33.88
CA ALA A 52 15.00 -7.09 -34.67
C ALA A 52 14.12 -5.93 -35.14
N GLU A 53 12.88 -6.21 -35.55
CA GLU A 53 11.89 -5.19 -35.90
C GLU A 53 11.51 -4.34 -34.67
N ALA A 54 11.24 -5.00 -33.53
CA ALA A 54 10.93 -4.31 -32.27
C ALA A 54 12.10 -3.42 -31.80
N THR A 55 13.34 -3.93 -31.81
CA THR A 55 14.53 -3.16 -31.40
C THR A 55 14.80 -1.96 -32.30
N ARG A 56 14.54 -2.09 -33.61
CA ARG A 56 14.70 -0.98 -34.56
C ARG A 56 13.71 0.14 -34.27
N THR A 57 12.50 -0.21 -33.87
CA THR A 57 11.44 0.76 -33.54
C THR A 57 11.71 1.43 -32.21
N CYS A 58 12.12 0.66 -31.19
CA CYS A 58 12.32 1.19 -29.85
C CYS A 58 13.63 1.97 -29.68
N ASP A 59 14.65 1.73 -30.51
CA ASP A 59 15.98 2.38 -30.48
C ASP A 59 16.59 2.41 -29.06
N ASN A 60 16.59 1.23 -28.43
CA ASN A 60 17.15 1.02 -27.10
C ASN A 60 18.52 0.31 -27.20
N PRO A 61 19.63 0.93 -26.77
CA PRO A 61 20.96 0.34 -26.91
C PRO A 61 21.12 -0.98 -26.13
N ALA A 62 20.45 -1.13 -24.99
CA ALA A 62 20.48 -2.38 -24.22
C ALA A 62 19.74 -3.51 -24.95
N ALA A 63 18.62 -3.18 -25.61
CA ALA A 63 17.88 -4.15 -26.41
C ALA A 63 18.68 -4.60 -27.65
N SER A 64 19.33 -3.66 -28.33
CA SER A 64 20.22 -3.94 -29.46
C SER A 64 21.39 -4.85 -29.06
N LEU A 65 22.05 -4.57 -27.93
CA LEU A 65 23.14 -5.41 -27.42
C LEU A 65 22.68 -6.86 -27.13
N ALA A 66 21.52 -7.01 -26.49
CA ALA A 66 20.95 -8.31 -26.19
C ALA A 66 20.58 -9.09 -27.47
N LEU A 67 20.02 -8.40 -28.47
CA LEU A 67 19.70 -9.00 -29.76
C LEU A 67 20.96 -9.46 -30.52
N ASP A 68 22.02 -8.65 -30.53
CA ASP A 68 23.29 -9.03 -31.15
C ASP A 68 23.90 -10.26 -30.48
N ARG A 69 23.77 -10.35 -29.14
CA ARG A 69 24.19 -11.55 -28.41
C ARG A 69 23.33 -12.76 -28.76
N ALA A 70 22.03 -12.59 -28.94
CA ALA A 70 21.12 -13.66 -29.37
C ALA A 70 21.52 -14.23 -30.73
N ARG A 71 21.85 -13.37 -31.70
CA ARG A 71 22.33 -13.74 -33.04
C ARG A 71 23.62 -14.54 -32.98
N GLN A 72 24.61 -14.08 -32.21
CA GLN A 72 25.87 -14.79 -32.02
C GLN A 72 25.65 -16.19 -31.44
N LEU A 73 24.78 -16.32 -30.43
CA LEU A 73 24.47 -17.61 -29.81
C LEU A 73 23.75 -18.56 -30.76
N LEU A 74 22.83 -18.06 -31.59
CA LEU A 74 22.12 -18.89 -32.57
C LEU A 74 23.06 -19.36 -33.69
N ALA A 75 23.96 -18.49 -34.17
CA ALA A 75 24.98 -18.88 -35.14
C ALA A 75 25.86 -20.02 -34.61
N GLN A 76 26.35 -19.90 -33.37
CA GLN A 76 27.10 -20.98 -32.71
C GLN A 76 26.24 -22.24 -32.51
N ALA A 77 24.95 -22.09 -32.20
CA ALA A 77 24.04 -23.23 -32.08
C ALA A 77 23.88 -24.00 -33.40
N LYS A 78 23.76 -23.28 -34.52
CA LYS A 78 23.70 -23.84 -35.89
C LYS A 78 25.01 -24.57 -36.24
N GLU A 79 26.18 -23.96 -35.98
CA GLU A 79 27.48 -24.63 -36.16
C GLU A 79 27.62 -25.94 -35.36
N ARG A 80 27.18 -25.94 -34.09
CA ARG A 80 27.20 -27.13 -33.23
C ARG A 80 26.21 -28.20 -33.71
N PHE A 81 25.09 -27.79 -34.30
CA PHE A 81 24.12 -28.70 -34.89
C PHE A 81 24.73 -29.43 -36.09
N ASP A 82 25.37 -28.70 -37.01
CA ASP A 82 26.02 -29.25 -38.19
C ASP A 82 27.17 -30.23 -37.84
N ALA A 83 27.83 -29.98 -36.71
CA ALA A 83 28.85 -30.87 -36.14
C ALA A 83 28.27 -32.10 -35.40
N ASN A 84 26.96 -32.36 -35.48
CA ASN A 84 26.24 -33.41 -34.74
C ASN A 84 26.34 -33.30 -33.19
N GLN A 85 26.63 -32.10 -32.66
CA GLN A 85 26.73 -31.83 -31.22
C GLN A 85 25.39 -31.30 -30.67
N TYR A 86 24.33 -32.11 -30.80
CA TYR A 86 22.94 -31.70 -30.55
C TYR A 86 22.67 -31.13 -29.16
N ASP A 87 23.25 -31.71 -28.10
CA ASP A 87 23.05 -31.22 -26.73
C ASP A 87 23.63 -29.81 -26.53
N MET A 88 24.80 -29.54 -27.13
CA MET A 88 25.43 -28.22 -27.07
C MET A 88 24.64 -27.20 -27.89
N SER A 89 24.22 -27.59 -29.09
CA SER A 89 23.36 -26.76 -29.94
C SER A 89 22.07 -26.37 -29.23
N ARG A 90 21.37 -27.33 -28.60
CA ARG A 90 20.16 -27.08 -27.80
C ARG A 90 20.41 -26.10 -26.66
N ARG A 91 21.53 -26.22 -25.92
CA ARG A 91 21.86 -25.29 -24.84
C ARG A 91 22.08 -23.86 -25.36
N LEU A 92 22.84 -23.70 -26.43
CA LEU A 92 23.10 -22.39 -27.05
C LEU A 92 21.82 -21.75 -27.61
N MET A 93 20.94 -22.55 -28.21
CA MET A 93 19.64 -22.09 -28.69
C MET A 93 18.75 -21.58 -27.53
N ILE A 94 18.72 -22.27 -26.40
CA ILE A 94 17.97 -21.81 -25.21
C ILE A 94 18.51 -20.46 -24.73
N LEU A 95 19.84 -20.32 -24.64
CA LEU A 95 20.47 -19.06 -24.27
C LEU A 95 20.16 -17.93 -25.28
N SER A 96 20.12 -18.24 -26.57
CA SER A 96 19.72 -17.30 -27.62
C SER A 96 18.28 -16.83 -27.41
N ARG A 97 17.33 -17.75 -27.18
CA ARG A 97 15.92 -17.42 -26.88
C ARG A 97 15.79 -16.53 -25.64
N ASP A 98 16.60 -16.75 -24.61
CA ASP A 98 16.58 -15.91 -23.41
C ASP A 98 17.10 -14.49 -23.68
N GLN A 99 18.13 -14.35 -24.52
CA GLN A 99 18.60 -13.03 -24.97
C GLN A 99 17.56 -12.31 -25.84
N VAL A 100 16.82 -13.02 -26.70
CA VAL A 100 15.68 -12.45 -27.44
C VAL A 100 14.61 -11.90 -26.49
N LYS A 101 14.21 -12.69 -25.49
CA LYS A 101 13.23 -12.24 -24.48
C LYS A 101 13.72 -10.99 -23.74
N LEU A 102 15.00 -10.94 -23.40
CA LEU A 102 15.60 -9.79 -22.72
C LEU A 102 15.58 -8.53 -23.61
N ALA A 103 15.91 -8.67 -24.90
CA ALA A 103 15.81 -7.58 -25.87
C ALA A 103 14.38 -7.03 -25.97
N MET A 104 13.39 -7.91 -26.13
CA MET A 104 11.98 -7.52 -26.21
C MET A 104 11.48 -6.87 -24.92
N ALA A 105 11.86 -7.40 -23.75
CA ALA A 105 11.50 -6.82 -22.46
C ALA A 105 12.08 -5.41 -22.27
N ALA A 106 13.30 -5.18 -22.75
CA ALA A 106 13.93 -3.86 -22.71
C ALA A 106 13.20 -2.82 -23.58
N CYS A 107 12.72 -3.20 -24.77
CA CYS A 107 11.88 -2.31 -25.58
C CYS A 107 10.55 -1.99 -24.89
N ARG A 108 9.84 -3.02 -24.39
CA ARG A 108 8.55 -2.83 -23.71
C ARG A 108 8.68 -1.91 -22.49
N LEU A 109 9.73 -2.09 -21.69
CA LEU A 109 9.99 -1.24 -20.54
C LEU A 109 10.20 0.23 -20.95
N LEU A 110 10.87 0.47 -22.08
CA LEU A 110 11.08 1.82 -22.60
C LEU A 110 9.76 2.48 -23.02
N GLU A 111 8.91 1.75 -23.75
CA GLU A 111 7.57 2.23 -24.16
C GLU A 111 6.68 2.54 -22.94
N GLU A 112 6.69 1.67 -21.92
CA GLU A 112 5.96 1.89 -20.67
C GLU A 112 6.46 3.13 -19.92
N GLN A 113 7.78 3.36 -19.90
CA GLN A 113 8.39 4.56 -19.32
C GLN A 113 8.01 5.82 -20.09
N GLU A 114 8.11 5.81 -21.41
CA GLU A 114 7.76 6.92 -22.28
C GLU A 114 6.30 7.35 -22.07
N GLY A 115 5.37 6.41 -22.11
CA GLY A 115 3.95 6.70 -21.89
C GLY A 115 3.63 7.16 -20.46
N ASN A 116 4.41 6.75 -19.46
CA ASN A 116 4.29 7.30 -18.11
C ASN A 116 4.75 8.77 -18.05
N VAL A 117 5.94 9.06 -18.57
CA VAL A 117 6.50 10.42 -18.59
C VAL A 117 5.61 11.37 -19.39
N GLN A 118 5.12 10.95 -20.56
CA GLN A 118 4.20 11.75 -21.37
C GLN A 118 2.93 12.14 -20.58
N ARG A 119 2.22 11.15 -19.99
CA ARG A 119 1.02 11.42 -19.18
C ARG A 119 1.31 12.32 -17.98
N ARG A 120 2.52 12.27 -17.43
CA ARG A 120 2.95 13.15 -16.34
C ARG A 120 3.16 14.58 -16.83
N LEU A 121 3.78 14.76 -17.99
CA LEU A 121 4.00 16.06 -18.62
C LEU A 121 2.68 16.73 -19.00
N GLU A 122 1.75 15.98 -19.63
CA GLU A 122 0.41 16.45 -19.97
C GLU A 122 -0.34 16.92 -18.71
N ARG A 123 -0.31 16.12 -17.64
CA ARG A 123 -0.91 16.51 -16.34
C ARG A 123 -0.26 17.77 -15.75
N ALA A 124 1.07 17.88 -15.84
CA ALA A 124 1.80 19.04 -15.35
C ALA A 124 1.41 20.31 -16.14
N GLN A 125 1.21 20.18 -17.45
CA GLN A 125 0.71 21.22 -18.32
C GLN A 125 -0.72 21.63 -17.94
N ASP A 126 -1.65 20.69 -17.83
CA ASP A 126 -3.04 20.97 -17.43
C ASP A 126 -3.14 21.72 -16.10
N LEU A 127 -2.31 21.35 -15.12
CA LEU A 127 -2.25 22.02 -13.82
C LEU A 127 -1.66 23.43 -13.94
N LEU A 128 -0.63 23.58 -14.77
CA LEU A 128 0.02 24.87 -14.98
C LEU A 128 -0.88 25.83 -15.75
N ASP A 129 -1.65 25.36 -16.73
CA ASP A 129 -2.59 26.18 -17.49
C ASP A 129 -3.68 26.75 -16.57
N LYS A 130 -4.27 25.92 -15.70
CA LYS A 130 -5.20 26.35 -14.64
C LYS A 130 -4.56 27.35 -13.67
N ALA A 131 -3.29 27.12 -13.30
CA ALA A 131 -2.56 28.07 -12.47
C ALA A 131 -2.35 29.41 -13.20
N GLY A 132 -2.14 29.38 -14.51
CA GLY A 132 -2.00 30.56 -15.37
C GLY A 132 -3.26 31.41 -15.41
N GLU A 133 -4.45 30.79 -15.49
CA GLU A 133 -5.74 31.49 -15.41
C GLU A 133 -5.88 32.28 -14.09
N GLN A 134 -5.41 31.72 -12.98
CA GLN A 134 -5.44 32.38 -11.66
C GLN A 134 -4.39 33.48 -11.50
N VAL A 135 -3.30 33.39 -12.26
CA VAL A 135 -2.24 34.40 -12.27
C VAL A 135 -2.57 35.54 -13.24
N ALA A 136 -3.42 35.30 -14.23
CA ALA A 136 -3.90 36.30 -15.17
C ALA A 136 -4.66 37.41 -14.42
N GLY A 137 -4.06 38.60 -14.34
CA GLY A 137 -4.61 39.76 -13.62
C GLY A 137 -3.92 40.06 -12.29
N LEU A 138 -3.09 39.14 -11.78
CA LEU A 138 -2.15 39.48 -10.72
C LEU A 138 -1.04 40.37 -11.30
N GLY A 139 -0.74 41.48 -10.63
CA GLY A 139 0.41 42.32 -10.97
C GLY A 139 1.74 41.59 -10.77
N GLN A 140 2.85 42.28 -11.03
CA GLN A 140 4.20 41.77 -10.74
C GLN A 140 4.29 41.32 -9.27
N GLY A 141 4.69 40.07 -9.04
CA GLY A 141 4.75 39.51 -7.69
C GLY A 141 5.37 38.11 -7.64
N PRO A 142 5.61 37.58 -6.43
CA PRO A 142 6.30 36.30 -6.25
C PRO A 142 5.55 35.11 -6.89
N VAL A 143 4.21 35.18 -7.00
CA VAL A 143 3.39 34.16 -7.65
C VAL A 143 3.62 34.16 -9.17
N VAL A 144 3.71 35.32 -9.80
CA VAL A 144 4.03 35.46 -11.23
C VAL A 144 5.42 34.90 -11.52
N THR A 145 6.42 35.24 -10.70
CA THR A 145 7.78 34.70 -10.86
C THR A 145 7.82 33.17 -10.74
N LEU A 146 7.05 32.60 -9.79
CA LEU A 146 6.94 31.15 -9.64
C LEU A 146 6.29 30.49 -10.86
N TYR A 147 5.24 31.11 -11.41
CA TYR A 147 4.56 30.64 -12.62
C TYR A 147 5.51 30.62 -13.84
N GLU A 148 6.22 31.71 -14.09
CA GLU A 148 7.16 31.81 -15.21
C GLU A 148 8.31 30.79 -15.08
N SER A 149 8.81 30.58 -13.85
CA SER A 149 9.81 29.54 -13.59
C SER A 149 9.27 28.13 -13.88
N ALA A 150 8.03 27.83 -13.46
CA ALA A 150 7.39 26.55 -13.74
C ALA A 150 7.16 26.34 -15.24
N ARG A 151 6.74 27.38 -15.97
CA ARG A 151 6.59 27.35 -17.44
C ARG A 151 7.91 27.06 -18.16
N SER A 152 8.98 27.72 -17.74
CA SER A 152 10.33 27.47 -18.26
C SER A 152 10.77 26.02 -18.00
N ASN A 153 10.50 25.49 -16.79
CA ASN A 153 10.81 24.10 -16.44
C ASN A 153 9.98 23.10 -17.26
N LEU A 154 8.69 23.36 -17.51
CA LEU A 154 7.85 22.50 -18.33
C LEU A 154 8.36 22.43 -19.77
N THR A 155 8.79 23.57 -20.33
CA THR A 155 9.39 23.63 -21.67
C THR A 155 10.63 22.75 -21.75
N ARG A 156 11.56 22.88 -20.80
CA ARG A 156 12.75 22.02 -20.70
C ARG A 156 12.42 20.56 -20.47
N ALA A 157 11.36 20.27 -19.72
CA ALA A 157 10.92 18.89 -19.48
C ALA A 157 10.48 18.21 -20.78
N TRP A 158 9.77 18.94 -21.65
CA TRP A 158 9.42 18.48 -22.99
C TRP A 158 10.66 18.29 -23.88
N GLU A 159 11.63 19.20 -23.83
CA GLU A 159 12.91 19.04 -24.55
C GLU A 159 13.63 17.74 -24.13
N PHE A 160 13.74 17.47 -22.82
CA PHE A 160 14.30 16.21 -22.33
C PHE A 160 13.51 14.98 -22.79
N TYR A 161 12.17 15.07 -22.81
CA TYR A 161 11.33 13.98 -23.30
C TYR A 161 11.59 13.67 -24.79
N TYR A 162 11.65 14.70 -25.65
CA TYR A 162 11.95 14.51 -27.08
C TYR A 162 13.36 13.98 -27.32
N ASN A 163 14.32 14.31 -26.46
CA ASN A 163 15.67 13.75 -26.46
C ASN A 163 15.76 12.36 -25.80
N ARG A 164 14.63 11.74 -25.43
CA ARG A 164 14.52 10.44 -24.74
C ARG A 164 15.23 10.40 -23.37
N GLU A 165 15.46 11.55 -22.77
CA GLU A 165 15.99 11.69 -21.41
C GLU A 165 14.84 11.69 -20.39
N TYR A 166 14.21 10.54 -20.21
CA TYR A 166 12.97 10.40 -19.43
C TYR A 166 13.12 10.76 -17.94
N ARG A 167 14.28 10.48 -17.34
CA ARG A 167 14.52 10.74 -15.91
C ARG A 167 14.54 12.25 -15.57
N PRO A 168 15.33 13.11 -16.25
CA PRO A 168 15.28 14.55 -16.01
C PRO A 168 13.92 15.16 -16.40
N ALA A 169 13.28 14.68 -17.49
CA ALA A 169 11.94 15.11 -17.86
C ALA A 169 10.93 14.89 -16.72
N LEU A 170 10.91 13.68 -16.15
CA LEU A 170 10.00 13.33 -15.05
C LEU A 170 10.25 14.20 -13.80
N LYS A 171 11.52 14.45 -13.46
CA LYS A 171 11.88 15.28 -12.31
C LYS A 171 11.39 16.72 -12.48
N LEU A 172 11.53 17.30 -13.68
CA LEU A 172 11.03 18.65 -13.96
C LEU A 172 9.49 18.67 -13.96
N ALA A 173 8.83 17.67 -14.55
CA ALA A 173 7.37 17.56 -14.51
C ALA A 173 6.83 17.59 -13.06
N GLU A 174 7.47 16.85 -12.15
CA GLU A 174 7.11 16.87 -10.73
C GLU A 174 7.29 18.25 -10.08
N GLN A 175 8.39 18.96 -10.39
CA GLN A 175 8.61 20.32 -9.91
C GLN A 175 7.54 21.28 -10.42
N VAL A 176 7.14 21.17 -11.69
CA VAL A 176 6.07 21.96 -12.29
C VAL A 176 4.74 21.69 -11.59
N GLU A 177 4.37 20.42 -11.37
CA GLU A 177 3.14 20.08 -10.65
C GLU A 177 3.10 20.68 -9.23
N ASN A 178 4.21 20.59 -8.50
CA ASN A 178 4.31 21.12 -7.15
C ASN A 178 4.20 22.65 -7.13
N ALA A 179 4.84 23.33 -8.10
CA ALA A 179 4.72 24.77 -8.28
C ALA A 179 3.29 25.19 -8.65
N ALA A 180 2.66 24.49 -9.61
CA ALA A 180 1.28 24.75 -10.04
C ALA A 180 0.28 24.57 -8.88
N ARG A 181 0.39 23.48 -8.10
CA ARG A 181 -0.45 23.30 -6.90
C ARG A 181 -0.24 24.39 -5.86
N LYS A 182 1.00 24.85 -5.67
CA LYS A 182 1.31 25.96 -4.77
C LYS A 182 0.66 27.26 -5.23
N ILE A 183 0.72 27.56 -6.53
CA ILE A 183 0.06 28.74 -7.12
C ILE A 183 -1.45 28.65 -6.90
N LEU A 184 -2.07 27.53 -7.29
CA LEU A 184 -3.51 27.29 -7.11
C LEU A 184 -3.95 27.40 -5.64
N GLY A 185 -3.10 27.00 -4.70
CA GLY A 185 -3.37 27.13 -3.27
C GLY A 185 -3.23 28.55 -2.72
N LEU A 186 -2.43 29.41 -3.37
CA LEU A 186 -2.29 30.83 -3.01
C LEU A 186 -3.39 31.69 -3.62
N SER A 187 -3.98 31.26 -4.73
CA SER A 187 -4.96 32.04 -5.49
C SER A 187 -6.40 31.95 -4.99
N GLY A 188 -6.69 31.22 -3.90
CA GLY A 188 -8.05 31.17 -3.32
C GLY A 188 -9.07 30.64 -4.32
N SER A 189 -9.03 29.34 -4.64
CA SER A 189 -10.02 28.78 -5.57
C SER A 189 -11.44 28.91 -4.99
N PRO A 190 -12.50 29.18 -5.78
CA PRO A 190 -13.89 29.18 -5.29
C PRO A 190 -14.30 27.87 -4.59
N ALA A 191 -13.67 26.75 -4.99
CA ALA A 191 -13.84 25.46 -4.31
C ALA A 191 -13.22 25.43 -2.90
N GLN A 192 -12.23 26.27 -2.61
CA GLN A 192 -11.72 26.49 -1.25
C GLN A 192 -12.75 27.25 -0.41
N ASP A 193 -13.44 28.25 -0.97
CA ASP A 193 -14.48 29.00 -0.24
C ASP A 193 -15.64 28.09 0.18
N GLU A 194 -16.17 27.26 -0.73
CA GLU A 194 -17.23 26.31 -0.37
C GLU A 194 -16.78 25.28 0.70
N ASN A 195 -15.55 24.79 0.59
CA ASN A 195 -14.99 23.87 1.58
C ASN A 195 -14.71 24.57 2.91
N MET A 196 -14.37 25.86 2.88
CA MET A 196 -14.12 26.65 4.07
C MET A 196 -15.43 26.94 4.81
N GLN A 197 -16.48 27.32 4.10
CA GLN A 197 -17.81 27.52 4.67
C GLN A 197 -18.29 26.25 5.38
N ARG A 198 -18.20 25.09 4.71
CA ARG A 198 -18.56 23.80 5.36
C ARG A 198 -17.74 23.53 6.61
N ARG A 199 -16.47 23.92 6.67
CA ARG A 199 -15.63 23.74 7.87
C ARG A 199 -16.07 24.66 9.00
N PHE A 200 -16.43 25.90 8.69
CA PHE A 200 -17.03 26.81 9.67
C PHE A 200 -18.34 26.25 10.20
N ASP A 201 -19.26 25.85 9.33
CA ASP A 201 -20.56 25.28 9.72
C ASP A 201 -20.36 24.08 10.67
N ASN A 202 -19.42 23.18 10.36
CA ASN A 202 -19.10 22.04 11.21
C ASN A 202 -18.47 22.44 12.57
N ALA A 203 -17.61 23.46 12.59
CA ALA A 203 -16.99 23.94 13.81
C ALA A 203 -18.02 24.65 14.71
N GLU A 204 -18.89 25.48 14.11
CA GLU A 204 -20.01 26.14 14.76
C GLU A 204 -20.99 25.14 15.36
N GLN A 205 -21.39 24.14 14.58
CA GLN A 205 -22.27 23.09 15.07
C GLN A 205 -21.65 22.34 16.25
N ALA A 206 -20.35 22.03 16.21
CA ALA A 206 -19.66 21.36 17.31
C ALA A 206 -19.59 22.24 18.57
N VAL A 207 -19.28 23.53 18.42
CA VAL A 207 -19.26 24.50 19.53
C VAL A 207 -20.65 24.66 20.14
N GLU A 208 -21.70 24.72 19.33
CA GLU A 208 -23.08 24.84 19.80
C GLU A 208 -23.53 23.56 20.54
N GLN A 209 -23.19 22.37 20.03
CA GLN A 209 -23.42 21.11 20.74
C GLN A 209 -22.68 21.06 22.08
N ALA A 210 -21.42 21.51 22.10
CA ALA A 210 -20.63 21.58 23.31
C ALA A 210 -21.23 22.56 24.33
N ARG A 211 -21.75 23.71 23.87
CA ARG A 211 -22.48 24.67 24.70
C ARG A 211 -23.67 24.02 25.38
N GLN A 212 -24.49 23.29 24.62
CA GLN A 212 -25.65 22.58 25.16
C GLN A 212 -25.25 21.48 26.16
N ALA A 213 -24.20 20.72 25.87
CA ALA A 213 -23.71 19.66 26.75
C ALA A 213 -23.09 20.20 28.06
N VAL A 214 -22.53 21.41 28.04
CA VAL A 214 -21.94 22.05 29.21
C VAL A 214 -23.01 22.67 30.13
N VAL A 215 -24.24 22.90 29.65
CA VAL A 215 -25.34 23.36 30.52
C VAL A 215 -25.65 22.29 31.58
N GLY A 216 -25.31 22.58 32.84
CA GLY A 216 -25.47 21.64 33.96
C GLY A 216 -24.25 20.76 34.24
N CYS A 217 -23.20 20.87 33.44
CA CYS A 217 -21.93 20.21 33.66
C CYS A 217 -21.11 20.94 34.72
N THR A 218 -20.64 20.23 35.74
CA THR A 218 -19.83 20.81 36.83
C THR A 218 -18.32 20.74 36.58
N ASP A 219 -17.88 20.06 35.51
CA ASP A 219 -16.46 19.90 35.17
C ASP A 219 -15.86 21.22 34.64
N GLN A 220 -15.00 21.83 35.45
CA GLN A 220 -14.28 23.07 35.12
C GLN A 220 -13.39 22.93 33.88
N ASN A 221 -12.90 21.73 33.57
CA ASN A 221 -12.10 21.50 32.37
C ASN A 221 -12.97 21.55 31.12
N ALA A 222 -14.21 21.04 31.17
CA ALA A 222 -15.14 21.11 30.05
C ALA A 222 -15.49 22.58 29.71
N ILE A 223 -15.75 23.38 30.74
CA ILE A 223 -16.02 24.83 30.60
C ILE A 223 -14.83 25.54 29.95
N LYS A 224 -13.60 25.31 30.45
CA LYS A 224 -12.38 25.91 29.86
C LYS A 224 -12.15 25.49 28.41
N LEU A 225 -12.40 24.22 28.08
CA LEU A 225 -12.28 23.71 26.71
C LEU A 225 -13.30 24.38 25.78
N LEU A 226 -14.53 24.59 26.24
CA LEU A 226 -15.55 25.31 25.47
C LEU A 226 -15.13 26.78 25.23
N GLU A 227 -14.66 27.50 26.25
CA GLU A 227 -14.17 28.87 26.08
C GLU A 227 -13.01 28.96 25.07
N GLN A 228 -12.10 27.98 25.10
CA GLN A 228 -11.00 27.89 24.14
C GLN A 228 -11.51 27.59 22.72
N ALA A 229 -12.53 26.74 22.60
CA ALA A 229 -13.16 26.45 21.32
C ALA A 229 -13.81 27.69 20.70
N GLU A 230 -14.53 28.48 21.50
CA GLU A 230 -15.16 29.74 21.08
C GLU A 230 -14.12 30.77 20.63
N LYS A 231 -13.03 30.93 21.38
CA LYS A 231 -11.90 31.81 20.98
C LYS A 231 -11.24 31.36 19.68
N ALA A 232 -11.04 30.05 19.50
CA ALA A 232 -10.48 29.50 18.27
C ALA A 232 -11.40 29.71 17.06
N LEU A 233 -12.71 29.59 17.25
CA LEU A 233 -13.71 29.85 16.20
C LEU A 233 -13.74 31.33 15.80
N LEU A 234 -13.67 32.24 16.78
CA LEU A 234 -13.60 33.68 16.52
C LEU A 234 -12.32 34.04 15.75
N LEU A 235 -11.17 33.51 16.17
CA LEU A 235 -9.91 33.68 15.46
C LEU A 235 -9.98 33.12 14.03
N ALA A 236 -10.67 32.00 13.84
CA ALA A 236 -10.84 31.42 12.50
C ALA A 236 -11.58 32.38 11.57
N ARG A 237 -12.65 33.03 12.05
CA ARG A 237 -13.41 34.03 11.28
C ARG A 237 -12.58 35.27 10.98
N GLU A 238 -11.85 35.78 11.96
CA GLU A 238 -10.96 36.94 11.76
C GLU A 238 -9.89 36.65 10.70
N LEU A 239 -9.29 35.46 10.71
CA LEU A 239 -8.30 35.05 9.71
C LEU A 239 -8.90 34.89 8.32
N ASP A 240 -10.16 34.47 8.22
CA ASP A 240 -10.87 34.35 6.95
C ASP A 240 -11.19 35.70 6.33
N GLU A 241 -11.67 36.65 7.14
CA GLU A 241 -11.89 38.06 6.73
C GLU A 241 -10.60 38.72 6.24
N GLN A 242 -9.44 38.31 6.77
CA GLN A 242 -8.11 38.77 6.33
C GLN A 242 -7.60 38.03 5.08
N GLY A 243 -8.35 37.08 4.50
CA GLY A 243 -7.92 36.24 3.38
C GLY A 243 -6.82 35.22 3.74
N ARG A 244 -6.61 34.95 5.03
CA ARG A 244 -5.60 34.01 5.54
C ARG A 244 -6.18 32.61 5.71
N TYR A 245 -6.68 32.03 4.61
CA TYR A 245 -7.42 30.76 4.58
C TYR A 245 -6.74 29.58 5.30
N GLY A 246 -5.42 29.43 5.16
CA GLY A 246 -4.68 28.36 5.84
C GLY A 246 -4.73 28.49 7.36
N GLY A 247 -4.61 29.72 7.87
CA GLY A 247 -4.75 30.01 9.30
C GLY A 247 -6.18 29.80 9.78
N ALA A 248 -7.16 30.30 9.03
CA ALA A 248 -8.58 30.14 9.33
C ALA A 248 -8.98 28.65 9.42
N THR A 249 -8.53 27.83 8.47
CA THR A 249 -8.77 26.38 8.45
C THR A 249 -8.22 25.69 9.70
N MET A 250 -6.98 26.02 10.09
CA MET A 250 -6.37 25.43 11.29
C MET A 250 -7.14 25.82 12.56
N ALA A 251 -7.53 27.09 12.69
CA ALA A 251 -8.27 27.59 13.83
C ALA A 251 -9.69 26.97 13.93
N ALA A 252 -10.40 26.82 12.81
CA ALA A 252 -11.71 26.16 12.78
C ALA A 252 -11.64 24.67 13.16
N ASN A 253 -10.61 23.95 12.69
CA ASN A 253 -10.41 22.54 13.09
C ASN A 253 -10.09 22.42 14.59
N ASN A 254 -9.27 23.33 15.12
CA ASN A 254 -8.95 23.39 16.55
C ASN A 254 -10.20 23.68 17.40
N ALA A 255 -11.04 24.62 16.97
CA ALA A 255 -12.31 24.92 17.63
C ALA A 255 -13.20 23.68 17.72
N ARG A 256 -13.37 22.96 16.60
CA ARG A 256 -14.14 21.71 16.54
C ARG A 256 -13.58 20.63 17.48
N GLU A 257 -12.26 20.46 17.50
CA GLU A 257 -11.60 19.48 18.38
C GLU A 257 -11.82 19.79 19.86
N LEU A 258 -11.61 21.05 20.26
CA LEU A 258 -11.81 21.52 21.63
C LEU A 258 -13.27 21.37 22.07
N ALA A 259 -14.23 21.72 21.20
CA ALA A 259 -15.66 21.55 21.45
C ALA A 259 -16.05 20.07 21.65
N ASN A 260 -15.55 19.17 20.79
CA ASN A 260 -15.76 17.73 20.93
C ASN A 260 -15.15 17.18 22.23
N ARG A 261 -14.01 17.70 22.66
CA ARG A 261 -13.41 17.35 23.96
C ARG A 261 -14.29 17.84 25.11
N ALA A 262 -14.74 19.09 25.10
CA ALA A 262 -15.65 19.63 26.12
C ALA A 262 -16.92 18.76 26.25
N THR A 263 -17.54 18.40 25.11
CA THR A 263 -18.73 17.53 25.07
C THR A 263 -18.48 16.18 25.74
N ARG A 264 -17.32 15.55 25.47
CA ARG A 264 -16.96 14.25 26.08
C ARG A 264 -16.76 14.33 27.59
N HIS A 265 -16.24 15.43 28.11
CA HIS A 265 -16.10 15.61 29.55
C HIS A 265 -17.48 15.62 30.25
N CYS A 266 -18.46 16.30 29.66
CA CYS A 266 -19.79 16.40 30.24
C CYS A 266 -20.65 15.15 30.04
N GLN A 267 -20.54 14.48 28.89
CA GLN A 267 -21.28 13.23 28.61
C GLN A 267 -20.59 11.97 29.15
N GLY A 268 -19.31 12.08 29.51
CA GLY A 268 -18.49 10.96 29.97
C GLY A 268 -19.03 10.34 31.26
N GLY A 269 -19.59 11.17 32.16
CA GLY A 269 -20.20 10.71 33.41
C GLY A 269 -21.28 9.66 33.17
N ASP A 270 -22.27 9.97 32.34
CA ASP A 270 -23.40 9.08 32.05
C ASP A 270 -22.94 7.75 31.44
N ARG A 271 -22.00 7.81 30.49
CA ARG A 271 -21.44 6.60 29.86
C ARG A 271 -20.70 5.72 30.86
N LEU A 272 -19.94 6.32 31.78
CA LEU A 272 -19.21 5.58 32.81
C LEU A 272 -20.17 4.98 33.83
N THR A 273 -21.25 5.69 34.21
CA THR A 273 -22.32 5.15 35.06
C THR A 273 -22.95 3.91 34.43
N VAL A 274 -23.39 4.00 33.16
CA VAL A 274 -23.99 2.84 32.46
C VAL A 274 -23.03 1.66 32.40
N ARG A 275 -21.73 1.90 32.16
CA ARG A 275 -20.73 0.84 32.12
C ARG A 275 -20.47 0.23 33.51
N LEU A 276 -20.45 1.06 34.56
CA LEU A 276 -20.31 0.64 35.94
C LEU A 276 -21.47 -0.29 36.32
N ASP A 277 -22.70 0.13 36.05
CA ASP A 277 -23.91 -0.64 36.35
C ASP A 277 -23.92 -1.99 35.59
N ALA A 278 -23.52 -1.99 34.32
CA ALA A 278 -23.43 -3.21 33.52
C ALA A 278 -22.38 -4.20 34.06
N LEU A 279 -21.20 -3.71 34.50
CA LEU A 279 -20.17 -4.57 35.10
C LEU A 279 -20.59 -5.08 36.48
N GLN A 280 -21.25 -4.24 37.28
CA GLN A 280 -21.80 -4.60 38.59
C GLN A 280 -22.80 -5.75 38.45
N ALA A 281 -23.83 -5.58 37.59
CA ALA A 281 -24.85 -6.62 37.37
C ALA A 281 -24.26 -7.95 36.91
N ARG A 282 -23.23 -7.92 36.05
CA ARG A 282 -22.55 -9.12 35.56
C ARG A 282 -21.69 -9.79 36.63
N ALA A 283 -21.04 -9.01 37.50
CA ALA A 283 -20.30 -9.54 38.64
C ALA A 283 -21.25 -10.18 39.67
N ASP A 284 -22.38 -9.53 39.95
CA ASP A 284 -23.42 -10.06 40.85
C ASP A 284 -23.98 -11.40 40.33
N GLN A 285 -24.30 -11.48 39.04
CA GLN A 285 -24.75 -12.73 38.42
C GLN A 285 -23.71 -13.87 38.54
N LEU A 286 -22.43 -13.57 38.32
CA LEU A 286 -21.38 -14.57 38.42
C LEU A 286 -21.12 -14.99 39.88
N TRP A 287 -21.32 -14.07 40.83
CA TRP A 287 -21.23 -14.36 42.26
C TRP A 287 -22.28 -15.39 42.68
N GLU A 288 -23.54 -15.21 42.27
CA GLU A 288 -24.62 -16.17 42.53
C GLU A 288 -24.33 -17.53 41.93
N GLN A 289 -23.86 -17.58 40.68
CA GLN A 289 -23.46 -18.83 40.02
C GLN A 289 -22.34 -19.56 40.77
N SER A 290 -21.40 -18.81 41.34
CA SER A 290 -20.24 -19.39 42.04
C SER A 290 -20.60 -20.22 43.27
N LEU A 291 -21.78 -19.98 43.87
CA LEU A 291 -22.27 -20.75 45.01
C LEU A 291 -22.50 -22.23 44.67
N GLY A 292 -22.72 -22.55 43.39
CA GLY A 292 -22.88 -23.92 42.91
C GLY A 292 -21.57 -24.65 42.60
N PHE A 293 -20.41 -23.98 42.67
CA PHE A 293 -19.11 -24.59 42.32
C PHE A 293 -18.51 -25.41 43.48
N GLU A 294 -17.62 -26.35 43.15
CA GLU A 294 -16.78 -27.05 44.13
C GLU A 294 -15.92 -26.07 44.94
N ASP A 295 -15.61 -26.39 46.19
CA ASP A 295 -15.00 -25.45 47.16
C ASP A 295 -13.73 -24.75 46.65
N ALA A 296 -12.83 -25.47 45.97
CA ALA A 296 -11.59 -24.89 45.44
C ALA A 296 -11.87 -23.90 44.31
N LYS A 297 -12.73 -24.27 43.35
CA LYS A 297 -13.14 -23.43 42.22
C LYS A 297 -13.92 -22.21 42.71
N ARG A 298 -14.85 -22.42 43.65
CA ARG A 298 -15.65 -21.38 44.31
C ARG A 298 -14.76 -20.32 44.94
N LYS A 299 -13.80 -20.72 45.79
CA LYS A 299 -12.88 -19.79 46.46
C LYS A 299 -12.06 -18.97 45.45
N PHE A 300 -11.57 -19.61 44.39
CA PHE A 300 -10.80 -18.91 43.37
C PHE A 300 -11.64 -17.84 42.63
N VAL A 301 -12.85 -18.20 42.20
CA VAL A 301 -13.76 -17.26 41.52
C VAL A 301 -14.21 -16.13 42.46
N GLN A 302 -14.52 -16.45 43.72
CA GLN A 302 -14.91 -15.45 44.73
C GLN A 302 -13.80 -14.44 45.00
N ASN A 303 -12.55 -14.87 45.13
CA ASN A 303 -11.41 -13.95 45.31
C ASN A 303 -11.25 -12.97 44.14
N LEU A 304 -11.50 -13.41 42.90
CA LEU A 304 -11.49 -12.52 41.74
C LEU A 304 -12.66 -11.54 41.76
N LEU A 305 -13.86 -12.00 42.13
CA LEU A 305 -15.04 -11.15 42.21
C LEU A 305 -14.94 -10.11 43.34
N GLU A 306 -14.33 -10.43 44.48
CA GLU A 306 -14.01 -9.45 45.53
C GLU A 306 -13.12 -8.32 44.98
N GLN A 307 -12.11 -8.66 44.17
CA GLN A 307 -11.28 -7.65 43.50
C GLN A 307 -12.07 -6.84 42.47
N VAL A 308 -13.00 -7.46 41.72
CA VAL A 308 -13.91 -6.75 40.81
C VAL A 308 -14.73 -5.72 41.60
N PHE A 309 -15.39 -6.12 42.69
CA PHE A 309 -16.22 -5.22 43.49
C PHE A 309 -15.41 -4.10 44.14
N SER A 310 -14.18 -4.39 44.56
CA SER A 310 -13.24 -3.35 45.04
C SER A 310 -12.96 -2.30 43.96
N GLN A 311 -12.66 -2.73 42.72
CA GLN A 311 -12.45 -1.82 41.60
C GLN A 311 -13.72 -1.05 41.19
N LEU A 312 -14.89 -1.68 41.23
CA LEU A 312 -16.16 -1.02 40.94
C LEU A 312 -16.53 0.04 42.00
N THR A 313 -16.21 -0.22 43.27
CA THR A 313 -16.40 0.74 44.36
C THR A 313 -15.47 1.94 44.17
N LEU A 314 -14.18 1.68 43.89
CA LEU A 314 -13.22 2.72 43.56
C LEU A 314 -13.67 3.57 42.36
N ALA A 315 -14.17 2.92 41.31
CA ALA A 315 -14.71 3.60 40.13
C ALA A 315 -15.89 4.51 40.49
N ARG A 316 -16.80 4.07 41.37
CA ARG A 316 -17.96 4.84 41.85
C ARG A 316 -17.53 6.07 42.65
N GLU A 317 -16.57 5.91 43.57
CA GLU A 317 -16.02 7.01 44.37
C GLU A 317 -15.32 8.05 43.47
N GLN A 318 -14.51 7.59 42.53
CA GLN A 318 -13.82 8.46 41.57
C GLN A 318 -14.81 9.17 40.64
N LEU A 319 -15.87 8.48 40.22
CA LEU A 319 -16.91 9.07 39.38
C LEU A 319 -17.66 10.17 40.14
N ALA A 320 -17.99 9.93 41.42
CA ALA A 320 -18.61 10.93 42.29
C ALA A 320 -17.67 12.13 42.55
N ALA A 321 -16.35 11.92 42.55
CA ALA A 321 -15.35 12.98 42.64
C ALA A 321 -15.10 13.71 41.30
N GLY A 322 -15.72 13.29 40.19
CA GLY A 322 -15.49 13.86 38.86
C GLY A 322 -14.17 13.44 38.20
N GLU A 323 -13.49 12.42 38.74
CA GLU A 323 -12.18 11.94 38.27
C GLU A 323 -12.31 10.93 37.11
N VAL A 324 -12.88 11.38 35.99
CA VAL A 324 -13.24 10.56 34.81
C VAL A 324 -12.13 9.58 34.38
N GLY A 325 -10.88 10.06 34.28
CA GLY A 325 -9.76 9.23 33.83
C GLY A 325 -9.39 8.12 34.81
N ARG A 326 -9.56 8.36 36.13
CA ARG A 326 -9.33 7.33 37.14
C ARG A 326 -10.47 6.32 37.14
N THR A 327 -11.71 6.79 37.01
CA THR A 327 -12.89 5.93 36.85
C THR A 327 -12.73 4.97 35.68
N GLU A 328 -12.28 5.45 34.51
CA GLU A 328 -12.02 4.60 33.35
C GLU A 328 -11.00 3.49 33.62
N ALA A 329 -9.88 3.83 34.28
CA ALA A 329 -8.85 2.88 34.65
C ALA A 329 -9.39 1.79 35.61
N ALA A 330 -10.15 2.20 36.63
CA ALA A 330 -10.78 1.27 37.57
C ALA A 330 -11.82 0.36 36.89
N LEU A 331 -12.67 0.89 36.00
CA LEU A 331 -13.63 0.09 35.22
C LEU A 331 -12.93 -0.87 34.24
N GLN A 332 -11.77 -0.50 33.69
CA GLN A 332 -10.98 -1.38 32.85
C GLN A 332 -10.36 -2.53 33.65
N ALA A 333 -9.83 -2.25 34.84
CA ALA A 333 -9.31 -3.27 35.75
C ALA A 333 -10.42 -4.25 36.18
N ALA A 334 -11.58 -3.74 36.60
CA ALA A 334 -12.76 -4.54 36.91
C ALA A 334 -13.16 -5.46 35.75
N GLY A 335 -13.20 -4.94 34.52
CA GLY A 335 -13.56 -5.73 33.33
C GLY A 335 -12.52 -6.78 32.91
N LEU A 336 -11.23 -6.63 33.29
CA LEU A 336 -10.21 -7.65 33.09
C LEU A 336 -10.35 -8.79 34.11
N LEU A 337 -10.50 -8.43 35.39
CA LEU A 337 -10.71 -9.38 36.48
C LEU A 337 -11.98 -10.20 36.28
N LEU A 338 -13.07 -9.56 35.87
CA LEU A 338 -14.34 -10.24 35.60
C LEU A 338 -14.20 -11.29 34.49
N ARG A 339 -13.47 -10.98 33.41
CA ARG A 339 -13.20 -11.95 32.33
C ARG A 339 -12.37 -13.14 32.80
N GLN A 340 -11.42 -12.93 33.73
CA GLN A 340 -10.66 -14.03 34.34
C GLN A 340 -11.56 -14.90 35.21
N ALA A 341 -12.45 -14.29 36.00
CA ALA A 341 -13.42 -15.01 36.81
C ALA A 341 -14.35 -15.88 35.96
N GLU A 342 -14.85 -15.34 34.84
CA GLU A 342 -15.69 -16.09 33.89
C GLU A 342 -14.95 -17.24 33.21
N ALA A 343 -13.68 -17.03 32.85
CA ALA A 343 -12.86 -18.09 32.26
C ALA A 343 -12.63 -19.22 33.26
N ALA A 344 -12.43 -18.88 34.54
CA ALA A 344 -12.26 -19.85 35.62
C ALA A 344 -13.58 -20.54 36.01
N ALA A 345 -14.73 -19.94 35.73
CA ALA A 345 -16.06 -20.50 36.00
C ALA A 345 -16.48 -21.59 34.99
N LYS A 346 -15.94 -21.55 33.77
CA LYS A 346 -16.16 -22.58 32.73
C LYS A 346 -15.50 -23.92 33.10
#